data_AF-A0A1H4INH2-F1
#
_entry.id   AF-A0A1H4INH2-F1
#
_cell.length_a   1.000
_cell.length_b   1.000
_cell.length_c   1.000
_cell.angle_alpha   90.00
_cell.angle_beta   90.00
_cell.angle_gamma   90.00
#
_symmetry.space_group_name_H-M   'P 1'
#
loop_
_entity.id
_entity.type
_entity.pdbx_description
1 polymer ?
#
loop_
_entity_poly.entity_id
_entity_poly.type
_entity_poly.pdbx_seq_one_letter_code
_entity_poly.pdbx_strand_id
1 'polypeptide(L)'
;MKSTETISRILFWSALITSWVVFSVFPFFWFIPFAFWVISLASLWIHKSRLKWWLIGLSAWTVLPFLSFCFGVNDYTHGKAFLRTVGLPAFGFENLNKEYRVHTSSSGCLVTGIEPFINYPNNVAVKVCTKLFGYQKGVYGGFYPSFEESNDLINKHGREFPFVVKNDTLEVTHENSEYKLWVFTFNRNHKLNRFNTKAKIVSRKNELIIVSTASDSLKIVYLIDSKTGKNFAKYAVDVEEISVY
;
A
#
# COMPACT_ATOMS: atom_id res chain seq x y z
N MET A 1 35.27 -40.04 -2.62
CA MET A 1 35.39 -38.69 -2.01
C MET A 1 35.57 -37.56 -3.02
N LYS A 2 36.46 -37.64 -4.02
CA LYS A 2 36.63 -36.54 -5.00
C LYS A 2 35.39 -36.25 -5.86
N SER A 3 34.65 -37.28 -6.28
CA SER A 3 33.44 -37.12 -7.14
C SER A 3 32.31 -36.32 -6.45
N THR A 4 32.03 -36.61 -5.19
CA THR A 4 30.98 -35.93 -4.41
C THR A 4 31.29 -34.45 -4.20
N GLU A 5 32.57 -34.09 -4.00
CA GLU A 5 32.98 -32.70 -3.84
C GLU A 5 32.83 -31.90 -5.15
N THR A 6 33.19 -32.50 -6.29
CA THR A 6 32.99 -31.89 -7.62
C THR A 6 31.51 -31.62 -7.89
N ILE A 7 30.63 -32.60 -7.61
CA ILE A 7 29.18 -32.46 -7.78
C ILE A 7 28.63 -31.33 -6.90
N SER A 8 29.02 -31.27 -5.62
CA SER A 8 28.61 -30.20 -4.72
C SER A 8 29.04 -28.81 -5.18
N ARG A 9 30.26 -28.66 -5.75
CA ARG A 9 30.73 -27.37 -6.29
C ARG A 9 29.91 -26.93 -7.49
N ILE A 10 29.61 -27.86 -8.41
CA ILE A 10 28.79 -27.57 -9.59
C ILE A 10 27.40 -27.13 -9.16
N LEU A 11 26.74 -27.89 -8.27
CA LEU A 11 25.41 -27.55 -7.74
C LEU A 11 25.39 -26.17 -7.09
N PHE A 12 26.39 -25.86 -6.25
CA PHE A 12 26.52 -24.57 -5.58
C PHE A 12 26.58 -23.40 -6.58
N TRP A 13 27.51 -23.45 -7.55
CA TRP A 13 27.70 -22.34 -8.50
C TRP A 13 26.53 -22.23 -9.47
N SER A 14 25.99 -23.35 -9.92
CA SER A 14 24.79 -23.37 -10.75
C SER A 14 23.61 -22.73 -10.03
N ALA A 15 23.33 -23.09 -8.77
CA ALA A 15 22.24 -22.49 -7.99
C ALA A 15 22.44 -20.98 -7.76
N LEU A 16 23.68 -20.55 -7.49
CA LEU A 16 24.00 -19.15 -7.29
C LEU A 16 23.81 -18.34 -8.59
N ILE A 17 24.41 -18.77 -9.70
CA ILE A 17 24.36 -18.05 -10.99
C ILE A 17 22.93 -18.03 -11.53
N THR A 18 22.24 -19.18 -11.51
CA THR A 18 20.85 -19.26 -11.99
C THR A 18 19.93 -18.36 -11.20
N SER A 19 20.13 -18.18 -9.88
CA SER A 19 19.35 -17.22 -9.10
C SER A 19 19.42 -15.81 -9.69
N TRP A 20 20.62 -15.31 -10.00
CA TRP A 20 20.80 -13.95 -10.53
C TRP A 20 20.25 -13.81 -11.95
N VAL A 21 20.49 -14.79 -12.82
CA VAL A 21 19.98 -14.79 -14.20
C VAL A 21 18.45 -14.72 -14.24
N VAL A 22 17.77 -15.44 -13.35
CA VAL A 22 16.29 -15.47 -13.31
C VAL A 22 15.69 -14.11 -12.96
N PHE A 23 16.31 -13.38 -12.04
CA PHE A 23 15.87 -12.02 -11.73
C PHE A 23 16.25 -11.00 -12.82
N SER A 24 17.25 -11.27 -13.66
CA SER A 24 17.68 -10.36 -14.73
C SER A 24 16.90 -10.51 -16.03
N VAL A 25 16.49 -11.72 -16.42
CA VAL A 25 16.04 -11.98 -17.81
C VAL A 25 14.52 -11.90 -17.97
N PHE A 26 13.71 -12.61 -17.19
CA PHE A 26 12.24 -12.46 -17.17
C PHE A 26 11.64 -13.46 -16.15
N PRO A 27 10.89 -13.05 -15.12
CA PRO A 27 10.67 -13.94 -13.98
C PRO A 27 9.43 -14.85 -14.06
N PHE A 28 8.73 -14.98 -15.20
CA PHE A 28 7.48 -15.78 -15.25
C PHE A 28 7.62 -17.23 -14.77
N PHE A 29 8.80 -17.83 -14.91
CA PHE A 29 9.08 -19.21 -14.46
C PHE A 29 10.00 -19.27 -13.23
N TRP A 30 9.95 -18.28 -12.35
CA TRP A 30 10.82 -18.20 -11.16
C TRP A 30 10.73 -19.43 -10.24
N PHE A 31 9.60 -20.14 -10.23
CA PHE A 31 9.37 -21.28 -9.35
C PHE A 31 10.26 -22.49 -9.66
N ILE A 32 10.63 -22.75 -10.92
CA ILE A 32 11.51 -23.89 -11.28
C ILE A 32 12.93 -23.65 -10.76
N PRO A 33 13.59 -22.51 -11.07
CA PRO A 33 14.92 -22.21 -10.54
C PRO A 33 14.93 -22.02 -9.03
N PHE A 34 13.84 -21.52 -8.44
CA PHE A 34 13.69 -21.45 -6.99
C PHE A 34 13.66 -22.85 -6.35
N ALA A 35 12.88 -23.78 -6.90
CA ALA A 35 12.86 -25.16 -6.42
C ALA A 35 14.24 -25.83 -6.55
N PHE A 36 14.93 -25.62 -7.67
CA PHE A 36 16.30 -26.11 -7.86
C PHE A 36 17.27 -25.53 -6.81
N TRP A 37 17.14 -24.24 -6.49
CA TRP A 37 17.93 -23.60 -5.44
C TRP A 37 17.67 -24.20 -4.06
N VAL A 38 16.41 -24.44 -3.69
CA VAL A 38 16.04 -25.07 -2.41
C VAL A 38 16.60 -26.49 -2.32
N ILE A 39 16.47 -27.29 -3.38
CA ILE A 39 17.00 -28.65 -3.43
C ILE A 39 18.54 -28.64 -3.31
N SER A 40 19.20 -27.70 -4.00
CA SER A 40 20.65 -27.54 -3.93
C SER A 40 21.11 -27.18 -2.50
N LEU A 41 20.41 -26.25 -1.85
CA LEU A 41 20.67 -25.89 -0.46
C LEU A 41 20.49 -27.08 0.49
N ALA A 42 19.37 -27.81 0.36
CA ALA A 42 19.07 -28.98 1.17
C ALA A 42 20.11 -30.10 0.97
N SER A 43 20.50 -30.36 -0.29
CA SER A 43 21.54 -31.35 -0.61
C SER A 43 22.89 -30.99 0.02
N LEU A 44 23.32 -29.73 -0.11
CA LEU A 44 24.58 -29.26 0.48
C LEU A 44 24.58 -29.32 2.01
N TRP A 45 23.42 -29.04 2.63
CA TRP A 45 23.22 -29.16 4.08
C TRP A 45 23.30 -30.63 4.52
N ILE A 46 22.52 -31.52 3.91
CA ILE A 46 22.43 -32.95 4.28
C ILE A 46 23.78 -33.63 4.13
N HIS A 47 24.49 -33.38 3.03
CA HIS A 47 25.80 -33.97 2.78
C HIS A 47 26.93 -33.31 3.58
N LYS A 48 26.63 -32.35 4.49
CA LYS A 48 27.59 -31.59 5.30
C LYS A 48 28.79 -31.15 4.46
N SER A 49 28.51 -30.62 3.27
CA SER A 49 29.57 -30.34 2.31
C SER A 49 30.58 -29.37 2.95
N ARG A 50 31.87 -29.55 2.64
CA ARG A 50 32.91 -28.61 3.10
C ARG A 50 32.83 -27.25 2.42
N LEU A 51 31.97 -27.11 1.41
CA LEU A 51 31.63 -25.80 0.85
C LEU A 51 30.97 -24.97 1.93
N LYS A 52 31.35 -23.69 1.94
CA LYS A 52 30.72 -22.63 2.72
C LYS A 52 29.30 -22.43 2.21
N TRP A 53 28.38 -23.35 2.52
CA TRP A 53 26.99 -23.37 2.06
C TRP A 53 26.26 -22.07 2.39
N TRP A 54 26.69 -21.37 3.45
CA TRP A 54 26.23 -20.03 3.80
C TRP A 54 26.45 -18.98 2.68
N LEU A 55 27.40 -19.20 1.76
CA LEU A 55 27.58 -18.36 0.57
C LEU A 55 26.42 -18.47 -0.43
N ILE A 56 25.58 -19.51 -0.35
CA ILE A 56 24.29 -19.54 -1.07
C ILE A 56 23.37 -18.40 -0.58
N GLY A 57 23.58 -17.90 0.65
CA GLY A 57 22.94 -16.68 1.15
C GLY A 57 23.28 -15.41 0.34
N LEU A 58 24.27 -15.44 -0.56
CA LEU A 58 24.55 -14.38 -1.53
C LEU A 58 23.75 -14.52 -2.84
N SER A 59 22.82 -15.47 -2.90
CA SER A 59 21.92 -15.63 -4.05
C SER A 59 20.91 -14.48 -4.14
N ALA A 60 20.37 -14.26 -5.34
CA ALA A 60 19.32 -13.27 -5.55
C ALA A 60 18.08 -13.54 -4.67
N TRP A 61 17.77 -14.82 -4.39
CA TRP A 61 16.64 -15.25 -3.57
C TRP A 61 16.73 -14.79 -2.11
N THR A 62 17.92 -14.45 -1.62
CA THR A 62 18.16 -14.02 -0.24
C THR A 62 18.54 -12.54 -0.19
N VAL A 63 19.41 -12.10 -1.09
CA VAL A 63 19.90 -10.71 -1.13
C VAL A 63 18.77 -9.74 -1.48
N LEU A 64 17.93 -10.04 -2.48
CA LEU A 64 16.88 -9.10 -2.91
C LEU A 64 15.76 -8.92 -1.86
N PRO A 65 15.22 -9.98 -1.23
CA PRO A 65 14.32 -9.83 -0.09
C PRO A 65 14.92 -9.03 1.06
N PHE A 66 16.18 -9.31 1.40
CA PHE A 66 16.86 -8.60 2.48
C PHE A 66 17.03 -7.11 2.16
N LEU A 67 17.50 -6.78 0.97
CA LEU A 67 17.61 -5.38 0.53
C LEU A 67 16.25 -4.69 0.50
N SER A 68 15.21 -5.38 0.02
CA SER A 68 13.84 -4.84 0.00
C SER A 68 13.31 -4.57 1.41
N PHE A 69 13.61 -5.44 2.37
CA PHE A 69 13.32 -5.21 3.79
C PHE A 69 14.08 -3.97 4.31
N CYS A 70 15.39 -3.87 4.05
CA CYS A 70 16.20 -2.71 4.46
C CYS A 70 15.69 -1.40 3.86
N PHE A 71 15.28 -1.40 2.59
CA PHE A 71 14.65 -0.24 1.95
C PHE A 71 13.31 0.09 2.59
N GLY A 72 12.48 -0.89 2.95
CA GLY A 72 11.24 -0.66 3.68
C GLY A 72 11.46 0.02 5.04
N VAL A 73 12.49 -0.42 5.79
CA VAL A 73 12.90 0.25 7.04
C VAL A 73 13.37 1.69 6.76
N ASN A 74 14.23 1.88 5.76
CA ASN A 74 14.73 3.20 5.39
C ASN A 74 13.60 4.15 4.96
N ASP A 75 12.68 3.70 4.13
CA ASP A 75 11.56 4.51 3.66
C ASP A 75 10.64 4.86 4.85
N TYR A 76 10.43 3.93 5.78
CA TYR A 76 9.67 4.16 7.00
C TYR A 76 10.28 5.27 7.86
N THR A 77 11.60 5.24 8.11
CA THR A 77 12.26 6.25 8.96
C THR A 77 12.23 7.65 8.35
N HIS A 78 12.10 7.75 7.03
CA HIS A 78 11.98 9.02 6.30
C HIS A 78 10.53 9.45 6.03
N GLY A 79 9.52 8.68 6.46
CA GLY A 79 8.10 9.00 6.22
C GLY A 79 7.68 8.80 4.76
N LYS A 80 8.37 7.93 4.01
CA LYS A 80 8.16 7.64 2.59
C LYS A 80 7.77 6.19 2.34
N ALA A 81 7.48 5.41 3.38
CA ALA A 81 7.08 4.02 3.19
C ALA A 81 5.71 3.93 2.50
N PHE A 82 5.56 2.86 1.74
CA PHE A 82 4.31 2.44 1.11
C PHE A 82 4.15 0.93 1.30
N LEU A 83 2.91 0.48 1.51
CA LEU A 83 2.57 -0.92 1.37
C LEU A 83 2.45 -1.26 -0.11
N ARG A 84 3.31 -2.16 -0.59
CA ARG A 84 3.36 -2.57 -2.00
C ARG A 84 2.41 -3.72 -2.28
N THR A 85 1.65 -3.62 -3.35
CA THR A 85 0.76 -4.68 -3.84
C THR A 85 0.91 -4.88 -5.35
N VAL A 86 0.17 -5.85 -5.88
CA VAL A 86 0.16 -6.26 -7.28
C VAL A 86 -1.27 -6.17 -7.81
N GLY A 87 -1.41 -5.78 -9.09
CA GLY A 87 -2.69 -5.72 -9.77
C GLY A 87 -3.30 -4.32 -9.81
N LEU A 88 -4.54 -4.24 -10.29
CA LEU A 88 -5.24 -2.97 -10.44
C LEU A 88 -5.59 -2.38 -9.05
N PRO A 89 -5.44 -1.05 -8.87
CA PRO A 89 -5.87 -0.39 -7.64
C PRO A 89 -7.39 -0.53 -7.49
N ALA A 90 -7.83 -1.10 -6.37
CA ALA A 90 -9.25 -1.21 -6.02
C ALA A 90 -9.81 0.12 -5.47
N PHE A 91 -11.13 0.19 -5.23
CA PHE A 91 -11.72 1.31 -4.50
C PHE A 91 -11.08 1.47 -3.12
N GLY A 92 -10.75 2.72 -2.76
CA GLY A 92 -10.07 3.04 -1.50
C GLY A 92 -8.57 2.74 -1.49
N PHE A 93 -7.96 2.38 -2.63
CA PHE A 93 -6.51 2.17 -2.75
C PHE A 93 -5.68 3.40 -2.34
N GLU A 94 -6.18 4.59 -2.68
CA GLU A 94 -5.57 5.87 -2.32
C GLU A 94 -5.64 6.19 -0.83
N ASN A 95 -6.51 5.49 -0.08
CA ASN A 95 -6.65 5.69 1.34
C ASN A 95 -5.40 5.22 2.07
N LEU A 96 -5.09 5.95 3.13
CA LEU A 96 -4.15 5.49 4.12
C LEU A 96 -4.64 4.15 4.72
N ASN A 97 -3.76 3.17 4.90
CA ASN A 97 -4.16 1.95 5.58
C ASN A 97 -4.62 2.26 7.01
N LYS A 98 -5.79 1.77 7.42
CA LYS A 98 -6.38 2.07 8.74
C LYS A 98 -5.51 1.57 9.90
N GLU A 99 -4.86 0.42 9.77
CA GLU A 99 -4.03 -0.14 10.83
C GLU A 99 -2.66 0.52 10.85
N TYR A 100 -1.99 0.59 9.70
CA TYR A 100 -0.58 0.98 9.64
C TYR A 100 -0.32 2.46 9.40
N ARG A 101 -1.34 3.23 9.00
CA ARG A 101 -1.24 4.64 8.61
C ARG A 101 -0.21 4.90 7.50
N VAL A 102 -0.19 4.01 6.51
CA VAL A 102 0.71 4.08 5.36
C VAL A 102 -0.10 3.92 4.07
N HIS A 103 0.23 4.70 3.03
CA HIS A 103 -0.41 4.57 1.72
C HIS A 103 -0.03 3.27 1.03
N THR A 104 -0.84 2.86 0.06
CA THR A 104 -0.52 1.69 -0.77
C THR A 104 0.06 2.13 -2.12
N SER A 105 0.93 1.29 -2.68
CA SER A 105 1.51 1.46 -4.03
C SER A 105 1.39 0.16 -4.78
N SER A 106 1.01 0.21 -6.06
CA SER A 106 0.82 -0.99 -6.89
C SER A 106 1.78 -0.96 -8.07
N SER A 107 2.32 -2.13 -8.41
CA SER A 107 3.06 -2.33 -9.67
C SER A 107 2.14 -2.31 -10.92
N GLY A 108 0.83 -2.19 -10.73
CA GLY A 108 -0.15 -2.18 -11.82
C GLY A 108 -0.27 -3.54 -12.51
N CYS A 109 -0.45 -3.53 -13.83
CA CYS A 109 -0.65 -4.73 -14.65
C CYS A 109 0.65 -5.47 -15.00
N LEU A 110 1.82 -4.89 -14.71
CA LEU A 110 3.11 -5.51 -14.98
C LEU A 110 3.47 -6.43 -13.80
N VAL A 111 2.91 -7.64 -13.83
CA VAL A 111 3.27 -8.72 -12.90
C VAL A 111 4.48 -9.46 -13.45
N THR A 112 5.62 -9.21 -12.83
CA THR A 112 6.91 -9.80 -13.15
C THR A 112 7.08 -11.20 -12.55
N GLY A 113 6.35 -11.54 -11.50
CA GLY A 113 6.44 -12.81 -10.77
C GLY A 113 7.40 -12.79 -9.58
N ILE A 114 8.27 -11.78 -9.48
CA ILE A 114 9.22 -11.62 -8.35
C ILE A 114 8.67 -10.77 -7.21
N GLU A 115 7.45 -10.26 -7.34
CA GLU A 115 6.81 -9.43 -6.33
C GLU A 115 6.75 -10.09 -4.95
N PRO A 116 6.52 -11.41 -4.80
CA PRO A 116 6.61 -12.05 -3.49
C PRO A 116 7.97 -11.88 -2.81
N PHE A 117 9.06 -11.77 -3.57
CA PHE A 117 10.41 -11.59 -3.03
C PHE A 117 10.75 -10.14 -2.73
N ILE A 118 9.99 -9.16 -3.22
CA ILE A 118 10.29 -7.74 -3.04
C ILE A 118 9.20 -7.05 -2.22
N ASN A 119 7.94 -7.18 -2.62
CA ASN A 119 6.81 -6.51 -1.98
C ASN A 119 6.56 -7.06 -0.57
N TYR A 120 6.60 -8.38 -0.38
CA TYR A 120 6.34 -8.98 0.93
C TYR A 120 7.38 -8.57 1.98
N PRO A 121 8.71 -8.68 1.74
CA PRO A 121 9.71 -8.23 2.72
C PRO A 121 9.63 -6.74 3.05
N ASN A 122 9.37 -5.89 2.05
CA ASN A 122 9.13 -4.46 2.32
C ASN A 122 7.91 -4.27 3.24
N ASN A 123 6.77 -4.88 2.89
CA ASN A 123 5.56 -4.76 3.70
C ASN A 123 5.76 -5.28 5.12
N VAL A 124 6.53 -6.35 5.30
CA VAL A 124 6.91 -6.85 6.63
C VAL A 124 7.73 -5.81 7.38
N ALA A 125 8.74 -5.20 6.74
CA ALA A 125 9.54 -4.14 7.35
C ALA A 125 8.65 -2.99 7.85
N VAL A 126 7.79 -2.45 6.99
CA VAL A 126 6.88 -1.36 7.33
C VAL A 126 5.97 -1.74 8.50
N LYS A 127 5.34 -2.92 8.45
CA LYS A 127 4.43 -3.39 9.52
C LYS A 127 5.16 -3.59 10.85
N VAL A 128 6.35 -4.17 10.84
CA VAL A 128 7.18 -4.37 12.03
C VAL A 128 7.59 -3.03 12.62
N CYS A 129 8.12 -2.12 11.79
CA CYS A 129 8.47 -0.78 12.21
C CYS A 129 7.26 -0.04 12.80
N THR A 130 6.08 -0.16 12.17
CA THR A 130 4.87 0.48 12.68
C THR A 130 4.46 -0.07 14.06
N LYS A 131 4.53 -1.39 14.23
CA LYS A 131 4.19 -2.03 15.52
C LYS A 131 5.17 -1.68 16.64
N LEU A 132 6.46 -1.52 16.32
CA LEU A 132 7.50 -1.24 17.31
C LEU A 132 7.65 0.24 17.63
N PHE A 133 7.47 1.12 16.64
CA PHE A 133 7.82 2.54 16.74
C PHE A 133 6.65 3.50 16.51
N GLY A 134 5.44 3.00 16.27
CA GLY A 134 4.24 3.83 16.01
C GLY A 134 4.06 4.14 14.53
N TYR A 135 3.36 5.22 14.18
CA TYR A 135 3.16 5.57 12.76
C TYR A 135 4.39 6.27 12.17
N GLN A 136 4.65 6.06 10.87
CA GLN A 136 5.77 6.72 10.20
C GLN A 136 5.65 8.25 10.27
N LYS A 137 6.76 8.97 10.15
CA LYS A 137 6.75 10.43 10.24
C LYS A 137 5.86 11.05 9.15
N GLY A 138 5.06 12.05 9.52
CA GLY A 138 4.32 12.89 8.58
C GLY A 138 2.99 12.32 8.09
N VAL A 139 2.55 11.18 8.61
CA VAL A 139 1.22 10.63 8.31
C VAL A 139 0.20 11.01 9.38
N TYR A 140 -1.08 11.01 8.99
CA TYR A 140 -2.17 11.23 9.93
C TYR A 140 -2.26 10.09 10.94
N GLY A 141 -2.07 10.41 12.22
CA GLY A 141 -2.12 9.45 13.34
C GLY A 141 -3.38 9.52 14.20
N GLY A 142 -4.32 10.42 13.86
CA GLY A 142 -5.51 10.69 14.67
C GLY A 142 -6.65 9.68 14.49
N PHE A 143 -7.83 10.08 14.97
CA PHE A 143 -9.06 9.29 14.84
C PHE A 143 -9.41 9.02 13.37
N TYR A 144 -9.67 7.76 13.03
CA TYR A 144 -9.94 7.32 11.65
C TYR A 144 -11.25 6.54 11.61
N PRO A 145 -12.38 7.26 11.45
CA PRO A 145 -13.70 6.64 11.47
C PRO A 145 -13.91 5.70 10.29
N SER A 146 -14.80 4.71 10.43
CA SER A 146 -15.39 4.00 9.29
C SER A 146 -16.32 4.91 8.49
N PHE A 147 -16.87 4.39 7.38
CA PHE A 147 -17.89 5.10 6.63
C PHE A 147 -19.15 5.36 7.50
N GLU A 148 -19.61 4.35 8.22
CA GLU A 148 -20.80 4.41 9.08
C GLU A 148 -20.61 5.41 10.22
N GLU A 149 -19.46 5.36 10.90
CA GLU A 149 -19.10 6.31 11.95
C GLU A 149 -19.02 7.74 11.41
N SER A 150 -18.44 7.91 10.22
CA SER A 150 -18.37 9.23 9.58
C SER A 150 -19.76 9.75 9.24
N ASN A 151 -20.63 8.88 8.72
CA ASN A 151 -22.00 9.22 8.37
C ASN A 151 -22.82 9.63 9.60
N ASP A 152 -22.70 8.88 10.70
CA ASP A 152 -23.35 9.21 11.97
C ASP A 152 -22.91 10.59 12.49
N LEU A 153 -21.60 10.87 12.48
CA LEU A 153 -21.06 12.17 12.86
C LEU A 153 -21.59 13.31 11.98
N ILE A 154 -21.64 13.11 10.67
CA ILE A 154 -22.17 14.07 9.71
C ILE A 154 -23.66 14.33 9.94
N ASN A 155 -24.45 13.30 10.22
CA ASN A 155 -25.89 13.47 10.44
C ASN A 155 -26.18 14.18 11.77
N LYS A 156 -25.39 13.92 12.82
CA LYS A 156 -25.57 14.53 14.14
C LYS A 156 -25.04 15.96 14.25
N HIS A 157 -23.92 16.25 13.58
CA HIS A 157 -23.18 17.50 13.81
C HIS A 157 -22.85 18.27 12.53
N GLY A 158 -23.19 17.73 11.36
CA GLY A 158 -22.85 18.31 10.06
C GLY A 158 -23.55 19.65 9.83
N ARG A 159 -22.76 20.61 9.37
CA ARG A 159 -23.27 21.90 8.88
C ARG A 159 -23.09 21.97 7.37
N GLU A 160 -24.03 22.59 6.68
CA GLU A 160 -23.99 22.73 5.23
C GLU A 160 -23.12 23.92 4.83
N PHE A 161 -22.22 23.70 3.88
CA PHE A 161 -21.37 24.73 3.29
C PHE A 161 -21.40 24.64 1.77
N PRO A 162 -21.34 25.78 1.07
CA PRO A 162 -21.22 25.77 -0.38
C PRO A 162 -19.87 25.18 -0.81
N PHE A 163 -19.86 24.45 -1.92
CA PHE A 163 -18.62 23.98 -2.57
C PHE A 163 -18.64 24.25 -4.06
N VAL A 164 -17.44 24.34 -4.65
CA VAL A 164 -17.26 24.55 -6.09
C VAL A 164 -16.44 23.39 -6.66
N VAL A 165 -16.90 22.82 -7.78
CA VAL A 165 -16.14 21.79 -8.49
C VAL A 165 -15.39 22.43 -9.65
N LYS A 166 -14.06 22.36 -9.63
CA LYS A 166 -13.18 22.81 -10.72
C LYS A 166 -12.21 21.69 -11.10
N ASN A 167 -12.15 21.32 -12.38
CA ASN A 167 -11.13 20.41 -12.92
C ASN A 167 -10.87 19.17 -12.03
N ASP A 168 -11.92 18.44 -11.67
CA ASP A 168 -11.87 17.23 -10.82
C ASP A 168 -11.38 17.45 -9.38
N THR A 169 -11.41 18.70 -8.92
CA THR A 169 -11.22 19.08 -7.52
C THR A 169 -12.47 19.72 -6.97
N LEU A 170 -12.77 19.41 -5.71
CA LEU A 170 -13.84 19.98 -4.94
C LEU A 170 -13.23 20.97 -3.95
N GLU A 171 -13.52 22.25 -4.16
CA GLU A 171 -13.06 23.37 -3.37
C GLU A 171 -14.14 23.72 -2.33
N VAL A 172 -13.78 23.64 -1.05
CA VAL A 172 -14.65 23.91 0.08
C VAL A 172 -14.00 24.93 0.99
N THR A 173 -14.74 25.97 1.39
CA THR A 173 -14.25 26.95 2.37
C THR A 173 -14.89 26.70 3.72
N HIS A 174 -14.07 26.50 4.76
CA HIS A 174 -14.52 26.31 6.14
C HIS A 174 -13.55 26.99 7.10
N GLU A 175 -14.06 27.79 8.04
CA GLU A 175 -13.26 28.50 9.07
C GLU A 175 -12.06 29.28 8.47
N ASN A 176 -12.30 30.04 7.39
CA ASN A 176 -11.29 30.79 6.64
C ASN A 176 -10.17 29.96 5.99
N SER A 177 -10.32 28.63 5.93
CA SER A 177 -9.42 27.73 5.21
C SER A 177 -10.10 27.18 3.95
N GLU A 178 -9.36 27.16 2.84
CA GLU A 178 -9.79 26.54 1.59
C GLU A 178 -9.23 25.12 1.50
N TYR A 179 -10.13 24.13 1.38
CA TYR A 179 -9.78 22.72 1.23
C TYR A 179 -9.99 22.30 -0.22
N LYS A 180 -8.94 21.71 -0.81
CA LYS A 180 -8.97 21.17 -2.17
C LYS A 180 -8.99 19.65 -2.12
N LEU A 181 -10.13 19.07 -2.48
CA LEU A 181 -10.38 17.64 -2.38
C LEU A 181 -10.38 17.02 -3.77
N TRP A 182 -9.52 16.04 -3.99
CA TRP A 182 -9.45 15.34 -5.27
C TRP A 182 -10.67 14.42 -5.44
N VAL A 183 -11.47 14.70 -6.45
CA VAL A 183 -12.70 13.97 -6.76
C VAL A 183 -12.41 12.69 -7.54
N PHE A 184 -11.20 12.53 -8.09
CA PHE A 184 -10.82 11.43 -8.96
C PHE A 184 -11.28 10.07 -8.40
N THR A 185 -12.18 9.41 -9.09
CA THR A 185 -12.52 8.00 -8.88
C THR A 185 -11.96 7.25 -10.07
N PHE A 186 -11.17 6.20 -9.82
CA PHE A 186 -10.63 5.34 -10.89
C PHE A 186 -11.72 4.80 -11.82
N ASN A 187 -12.97 4.75 -11.35
CA ASN A 187 -14.14 4.44 -12.16
C ASN A 187 -14.77 5.74 -12.71
N ARG A 188 -14.61 5.97 -14.03
CA ARG A 188 -15.01 7.19 -14.77
C ARG A 188 -16.53 7.41 -14.91
N ASN A 189 -17.36 6.52 -14.36
CA ASN A 189 -18.79 6.53 -14.63
C ASN A 189 -19.61 7.37 -13.65
N HIS A 190 -19.04 7.79 -12.52
CA HIS A 190 -19.75 8.62 -11.55
C HIS A 190 -19.25 10.06 -11.61
N LYS A 191 -19.91 10.89 -12.42
CA LYS A 191 -19.70 12.33 -12.40
C LYS A 191 -20.43 12.87 -11.17
N LEU A 192 -19.72 13.57 -10.26
CA LEU A 192 -20.39 14.37 -9.25
C LEU A 192 -21.33 15.35 -9.94
N ASN A 193 -22.60 15.36 -9.52
CA ASN A 193 -23.57 16.29 -10.04
C ASN A 193 -23.12 17.73 -9.69
N ARG A 194 -22.75 18.51 -10.71
CA ARG A 194 -22.29 19.90 -10.57
C ARG A 194 -23.37 20.84 -10.00
N PHE A 195 -24.62 20.37 -9.91
CA PHE A 195 -25.76 21.14 -9.43
C PHE A 195 -26.03 20.95 -7.92
N ASN A 196 -25.46 19.93 -7.27
CA ASN A 196 -25.50 19.86 -5.82
C ASN A 196 -24.40 20.75 -5.25
N THR A 197 -24.81 21.88 -4.67
CA THR A 197 -23.90 22.97 -4.29
C THR A 197 -23.47 22.94 -2.83
N LYS A 198 -23.96 21.97 -2.04
CA LYS A 198 -23.77 21.95 -0.59
C LYS A 198 -23.11 20.65 -0.11
N ALA A 199 -22.03 20.81 0.65
CA ALA A 199 -21.35 19.73 1.34
C ALA A 199 -21.68 19.84 2.84
N LYS A 200 -21.84 18.70 3.51
CA LYS A 200 -21.92 18.68 4.97
C LYS A 200 -20.52 18.53 5.56
N ILE A 201 -20.14 19.42 6.46
CA ILE A 201 -18.83 19.44 7.09
C ILE A 201 -18.97 19.27 8.59
N VAL A 202 -18.11 18.43 9.17
CA VAL A 202 -17.90 18.28 10.61
C VAL A 202 -16.42 18.43 10.91
N SER A 203 -16.08 19.34 11.82
CA SER A 203 -14.76 19.38 12.45
C SER A 203 -14.83 18.67 13.80
N ARG A 204 -13.90 17.76 14.05
CA ARG A 204 -13.79 17.02 15.32
C ARG A 204 -12.45 17.32 15.98
N LYS A 205 -12.52 17.92 17.18
CA LYS A 205 -11.37 18.18 18.08
C LYS A 205 -10.20 18.91 17.43
N ASN A 206 -10.42 19.70 16.37
CA ASN A 206 -9.36 20.37 15.60
C ASN A 206 -8.27 19.39 15.10
N GLU A 207 -8.66 18.14 14.83
CA GLU A 207 -7.76 17.11 14.28
C GLU A 207 -8.28 16.57 12.95
N LEU A 208 -9.59 16.29 12.90
CA LEU A 208 -10.24 15.68 11.74
C LEU A 208 -11.32 16.60 11.18
N ILE A 209 -11.30 16.78 9.86
CA ILE A 209 -12.41 17.37 9.12
C ILE A 209 -13.02 16.28 8.25
N ILE A 210 -14.33 16.11 8.40
CA ILE A 210 -15.13 15.17 7.61
C ILE A 210 -15.97 16.00 6.66
N VAL A 211 -15.85 15.74 5.35
CA VAL A 211 -16.64 16.41 4.32
C VAL A 211 -17.46 15.35 3.59
N SER A 212 -18.78 15.49 3.60
CA SER A 212 -19.66 14.64 2.81
C SER A 212 -20.38 15.40 1.72
N THR A 213 -20.38 14.79 0.55
CA THR A 213 -21.09 15.25 -0.63
C THR A 213 -22.02 14.14 -1.07
N ALA A 214 -23.29 14.47 -1.23
CA ALA A 214 -24.27 13.56 -1.83
C ALA A 214 -24.51 13.98 -3.28
N SER A 215 -24.51 13.02 -4.18
CA SER A 215 -25.05 13.11 -5.54
C SER A 215 -26.19 12.11 -5.65
N ASP A 216 -27.05 12.24 -6.67
CA ASP A 216 -28.27 11.42 -6.81
C ASP A 216 -28.02 9.90 -6.72
N SER A 217 -26.85 9.43 -7.13
CA SER A 217 -26.47 8.02 -7.10
C SER A 217 -25.31 7.66 -6.17
N LEU A 218 -24.54 8.64 -5.70
CA LEU A 218 -23.28 8.38 -4.98
C LEU A 218 -23.11 9.29 -3.77
N LYS A 219 -22.81 8.70 -2.62
CA LYS A 219 -22.39 9.42 -1.43
C LYS A 219 -20.89 9.28 -1.25
N ILE A 220 -20.20 10.42 -1.20
CA ILE A 220 -18.75 10.46 -0.94
C ILE A 220 -18.51 11.11 0.41
N VAL A 221 -17.58 10.54 1.17
CA VAL A 221 -17.08 11.08 2.44
C VAL A 221 -15.56 11.19 2.37
N TYR A 222 -15.05 12.40 2.56
CA TYR A 222 -13.62 12.69 2.63
C TYR A 222 -13.20 12.86 4.08
N LEU A 223 -12.07 12.27 4.44
CA LEU A 223 -11.41 12.47 5.73
C LEU A 223 -10.13 13.29 5.52
N ILE A 224 -10.06 14.42 6.21
CA ILE A 224 -9.02 15.43 6.04
C ILE A 224 -8.32 15.65 7.37
N ASP A 225 -7.00 15.67 7.34
CA ASP A 225 -6.20 16.13 8.46
C ASP A 225 -6.27 17.64 8.54
N SER A 226 -6.89 18.16 9.61
CA SER A 226 -7.05 19.61 9.83
C SER A 226 -5.72 20.36 9.91
N LYS A 227 -4.62 19.69 10.32
CA LYS A 227 -3.30 20.33 10.46
C LYS A 227 -2.63 20.56 9.11
N THR A 228 -2.78 19.61 8.19
CA THR A 228 -2.13 19.65 6.88
C THR A 228 -3.06 20.08 5.76
N GLY A 229 -4.37 20.05 5.98
CA GLY A 229 -5.40 20.28 4.97
C GLY A 229 -5.50 19.17 3.92
N LYS A 230 -4.76 18.06 4.08
CA LYS A 230 -4.70 16.97 3.11
C LYS A 230 -5.72 15.90 3.43
N ASN A 231 -6.38 15.39 2.40
CA ASN A 231 -7.22 14.21 2.53
C ASN A 231 -6.34 12.96 2.69
N PHE A 232 -6.65 12.13 3.68
CA PHE A 232 -5.96 10.85 3.91
C PHE A 232 -6.86 9.64 3.64
N ALA A 233 -8.18 9.85 3.52
CA ALA A 233 -9.12 8.82 3.13
C ALA A 233 -10.32 9.39 2.37
N LYS A 234 -10.92 8.53 1.55
CA LYS A 234 -12.14 8.74 0.80
C LYS A 234 -12.98 7.47 0.82
N TYR A 235 -14.25 7.61 1.18
CA TYR A 235 -15.25 6.56 1.09
C TYR A 235 -16.25 6.94 0.01
N ALA A 236 -16.60 5.99 -0.84
CA ALA A 236 -17.62 6.14 -1.87
C ALA A 236 -18.57 4.94 -1.76
N VAL A 237 -19.86 5.21 -1.58
CA VAL A 237 -20.92 4.21 -1.45
C VAL A 237 -22.09 4.63 -2.34
N ASP A 238 -22.64 3.69 -3.09
CA ASP A 238 -23.82 3.93 -3.92
C ASP A 238 -25.05 4.15 -3.03
N VAL A 239 -25.86 5.15 -3.37
CA VAL A 239 -26.98 5.59 -2.50
C VAL A 239 -28.04 4.48 -2.35
N GLU A 240 -28.21 3.62 -3.37
CA GLU A 240 -29.14 2.48 -3.33
C GLU A 240 -28.75 1.41 -2.29
N GLU A 241 -27.46 1.24 -2.02
CA GLU A 241 -26.98 0.31 -0.98
C GLU A 241 -27.23 0.83 0.44
N ILE A 242 -27.38 2.15 0.61
CA ILE A 242 -27.59 2.78 1.92
C ILE A 242 -29.03 2.60 2.41
N SER A 243 -30.00 2.42 1.52
CA SER A 243 -31.43 2.25 1.86
C SER A 243 -31.83 0.86 2.36
N VAL A 244 -30.89 -0.08 2.43
CA VAL A 244 -31.15 -1.48 2.83
C VAL A 244 -30.76 -1.74 4.31
N TYR A 245 -30.23 -0.75 5.02
CA TYR A 245 -29.87 -0.80 6.44
C TYR A 245 -30.58 0.30 7.24
#